data_AF-A0A378JBG5-F1
#
_entry.id   AF-A0A378JBG5-F1
#
_cell.length_a   1.000
_cell.length_b   1.000
_cell.length_c   1.000
_cell.angle_alpha   90.00
_cell.angle_beta   90.00
_cell.angle_gamma   90.00
#
_symmetry.space_group_name_H-M   'P 1'
#
loop_
_entity.id
_entity.type
_entity.pdbx_description
1 polymer ?
#
loop_
_entity_poly.entity_id
_entity_poly.type
_entity_poly.pdbx_seq_one_letter_code
_entity_poly.pdbx_strand_id
1 'polypeptide(L)'
;MKKLLIIFSMYTFSTSILACESGHWIKSKSSDGSVIVLEDNSVWEVDSIDTIDSALWLPIENIVVCDDELINSDNGDKVSATQLR
;
A
#
# COMPACT_ATOMS: atom_id res chain seq x y z
N MET A 1 -53.19 6.30 20.87
CA MET A 1 -52.61 5.06 20.34
C MET A 1 -51.09 5.17 20.43
N LYS A 2 -50.45 4.43 21.35
CA LYS A 2 -49.00 4.49 21.61
C LYS A 2 -48.25 3.87 20.43
N LYS A 3 -47.48 4.68 19.70
CA LYS A 3 -46.58 4.21 18.65
C LYS A 3 -45.28 3.74 19.30
N LEU A 4 -44.98 2.46 19.13
CA LEU A 4 -43.78 1.79 19.65
C LEU A 4 -42.58 2.16 18.77
N LEU A 5 -41.54 2.74 19.35
CA LEU A 5 -40.28 3.05 18.66
C LEU A 5 -39.35 1.85 18.79
N ILE A 6 -39.04 1.20 17.66
CA ILE A 6 -38.01 0.17 17.57
C ILE A 6 -36.69 0.88 17.25
N ILE A 7 -35.75 0.85 18.20
CA ILE A 7 -34.40 1.37 18.01
C ILE A 7 -33.56 0.24 17.41
N PHE A 8 -33.31 0.30 16.11
CA PHE A 8 -32.41 -0.61 15.41
C PHE A 8 -30.99 -0.08 15.58
N SER A 9 -30.29 -0.54 16.63
CA SER A 9 -28.88 -0.21 16.85
C SER A 9 -28.02 -0.93 15.81
N MET A 10 -27.67 -0.21 14.75
CA MET A 10 -26.86 -0.68 13.65
C MET A 10 -25.39 -0.65 14.07
N TYR A 11 -24.86 -1.81 14.50
CA TYR A 11 -23.42 -1.98 14.72
C TYR A 11 -22.74 -1.98 13.36
N THR A 12 -22.08 -0.88 13.01
CA THR A 12 -21.24 -0.79 11.82
C THR A 12 -19.96 -1.57 12.08
N PHE A 13 -19.86 -2.78 11.53
CA PHE A 13 -18.57 -3.44 11.38
C PHE A 13 -17.77 -2.67 10.33
N SER A 14 -16.69 -2.03 10.75
CA SER A 14 -15.75 -1.39 9.83
C SER A 14 -14.92 -2.48 9.17
N THR A 15 -15.34 -2.95 8.00
CA THR A 15 -14.45 -3.68 7.10
C THR A 15 -13.40 -2.68 6.62
N SER A 16 -12.14 -2.86 7.01
CA SER A 16 -11.03 -2.23 6.30
C SER A 16 -11.08 -2.73 4.86
N ILE A 17 -11.60 -1.88 3.97
CA ILE A 17 -11.47 -2.08 2.54
C ILE A 17 -9.99 -1.82 2.29
N LEU A 18 -9.24 -2.82 1.82
CA LEU A 18 -7.86 -2.66 1.40
C LEU A 18 -7.87 -1.63 0.27
N ALA A 19 -7.65 -0.37 0.60
CA ALA A 19 -7.83 0.75 -0.30
C ALA A 19 -6.51 0.94 -1.04
N CYS A 20 -6.33 0.15 -2.10
CA CYS A 20 -5.14 0.31 -2.92
C CYS A 20 -5.27 1.57 -3.79
N GLU A 21 -4.20 2.38 -3.84
CA GLU A 21 -4.05 3.57 -4.66
C GLU A 21 -3.11 3.27 -5.84
N SER A 22 -3.56 3.60 -7.05
CA SER A 22 -2.76 3.46 -8.28
C SER A 22 -2.30 4.82 -8.79
N GLY A 23 -1.34 4.84 -9.72
CA GLY A 23 -0.85 6.06 -10.36
C GLY A 23 0.48 6.56 -9.80
N HIS A 24 1.07 5.81 -8.87
CA HIS A 24 2.42 6.05 -8.38
C HIS A 24 3.47 5.40 -9.29
N TRP A 25 4.70 5.88 -9.19
CA TRP A 25 5.86 5.24 -9.80
C TRP A 25 7.12 5.45 -8.96
N ILE A 26 8.09 4.55 -9.15
CA ILE A 26 9.36 4.64 -8.41
C ILE A 26 10.12 5.88 -8.86
N LYS A 27 10.33 6.83 -7.94
CA LYS A 27 11.23 7.97 -8.13
C LYS A 27 12.69 7.55 -7.96
N SER A 28 12.96 6.80 -6.90
CA SER A 28 14.29 6.23 -6.61
C SER A 28 14.18 5.09 -5.61
N LYS A 29 15.22 4.24 -5.52
CA LYS A 29 15.34 3.21 -4.50
C LYS A 29 16.77 3.09 -3.96
N SER A 30 16.94 2.49 -2.80
CA SER A 30 18.26 2.02 -2.36
C SER A 30 18.76 0.89 -3.27
N SER A 31 20.09 0.71 -3.33
CA SER A 31 20.69 -0.35 -4.16
C SER A 31 20.24 -1.75 -3.76
N ASP A 32 19.99 -1.97 -2.47
CA ASP A 32 19.58 -3.24 -1.87
C ASP A 32 18.05 -3.44 -1.82
N GLY A 33 17.25 -2.50 -2.32
CA GLY A 33 15.78 -2.60 -2.33
C GLY A 33 15.11 -2.28 -0.99
N SER A 34 15.85 -2.12 0.11
CA SER A 34 15.30 -1.86 1.45
C SER A 34 14.47 -0.58 1.57
N VAL A 35 14.71 0.42 0.71
CA VAL A 35 13.97 1.68 0.72
C VAL A 35 13.50 2.04 -0.70
N ILE A 36 12.22 2.33 -0.83
CA ILE A 36 11.61 2.86 -2.06
C ILE A 36 11.09 4.28 -1.80
N VAL A 37 11.32 5.17 -2.75
CA VAL A 37 10.77 6.53 -2.76
C VAL A 37 9.90 6.66 -4.02
N LEU A 38 8.63 7.04 -3.83
CA LEU A 38 7.70 7.27 -4.93
C LEU A 38 7.75 8.73 -5.41
N GLU A 39 7.05 9.03 -6.49
CA GLU A 39 7.04 10.35 -7.16
C GLU A 39 6.52 11.47 -6.26
N ASP A 40 5.59 11.15 -5.37
CA ASP A 40 4.98 12.05 -4.38
C ASP A 40 5.92 12.35 -3.18
N ASN A 41 7.10 11.73 -3.14
CA ASN A 41 8.10 11.75 -2.06
C ASN A 41 7.72 10.97 -0.81
N SER A 42 6.69 10.12 -0.87
CA SER A 42 6.47 9.09 0.15
C SER A 42 7.67 8.14 0.18
N VAL A 43 8.02 7.70 1.39
CA VAL A 43 9.16 6.81 1.62
C VAL A 43 8.67 5.54 2.28
N TRP A 44 9.09 4.41 1.72
CA TRP A 44 8.64 3.09 2.14
C TRP A 44 9.85 2.23 2.50
N GLU A 45 9.80 1.61 3.67
CA GLU A 45 10.72 0.57 4.08
C GLU A 45 10.14 -0.78 3.66
N VAL A 46 10.90 -1.54 2.88
CA VAL A 46 10.52 -2.87 2.42
C VAL A 46 10.89 -3.90 3.49
N ASP A 47 10.02 -4.87 3.74
CA ASP A 47 10.34 -5.97 4.67
C ASP A 47 11.63 -6.68 4.23
N SER A 48 12.46 -7.02 5.21
CA SER A 48 13.76 -7.67 4.98
C SER A 48 13.68 -8.92 4.08
N ILE A 49 12.57 -9.67 4.11
CA ILE A 49 12.34 -10.88 3.32
C ILE A 49 12.17 -10.56 1.83
N ASP A 50 11.61 -9.38 1.50
CA ASP A 50 11.21 -8.98 0.14
C ASP A 50 12.21 -8.01 -0.53
N THR A 51 13.31 -7.69 0.16
CA THR A 51 14.33 -6.74 -0.35
C THR A 51 14.99 -7.20 -1.65
N ILE A 52 15.15 -8.51 -1.87
CA ILE A 52 15.71 -9.05 -3.11
C ILE A 52 14.80 -8.73 -4.30
N ASP A 53 13.48 -8.77 -4.13
CA ASP A 53 12.52 -8.54 -5.20
C ASP A 53 12.51 -7.05 -5.59
N SER A 54 12.37 -6.17 -4.61
CA SER A 54 12.45 -4.72 -4.80
C SER A 54 13.83 -4.22 -5.25
N ALA A 55 14.90 -4.99 -5.01
CA ALA A 55 16.24 -4.66 -5.51
C ALA A 55 16.30 -4.70 -7.05
N LEU A 56 15.42 -5.46 -7.69
CA LEU A 56 15.35 -5.60 -9.15
C LEU A 56 14.44 -4.55 -9.82
N TRP A 57 13.59 -3.87 -9.06
CA TRP A 57 12.70 -2.84 -9.60
C TRP A 57 13.49 -1.61 -10.08
N LEU A 58 12.94 -0.93 -11.07
CA LEU A 58 13.58 0.19 -11.73
C LEU A 58 12.83 1.51 -11.45
N PRO A 59 13.53 2.66 -11.41
CA PRO A 59 12.85 3.96 -11.49
C PRO A 59 11.89 3.98 -12.67
N ILE A 60 10.80 4.75 -12.55
CA ILE A 60 9.67 4.90 -13.47
C ILE A 60 8.71 3.71 -13.61
N GLU A 61 8.99 2.56 -13.00
CA GLU A 61 8.03 1.45 -12.96
C GLU A 61 6.80 1.82 -12.11
N ASN A 62 5.63 1.37 -12.57
CA ASN A 62 4.35 1.74 -11.96
C ASN A 62 4.10 0.96 -10.67
N ILE A 63 3.65 1.68 -9.64
CA ILE A 63 3.39 1.14 -8.31
C ILE A 63 1.92 1.34 -7.94
N VAL A 64 1.32 0.27 -7.42
CA VAL A 64 0.07 0.32 -6.68
C VAL A 64 0.42 0.20 -5.20
N VAL A 65 0.00 1.19 -4.41
CA VAL A 65 0.19 1.26 -2.96
C VAL A 65 -1.04 0.66 -2.31
N CYS A 66 -0.87 -0.32 -1.43
CA CYS A 66 -1.91 -0.84 -0.54
C CYS A 66 -1.50 -0.56 0.92
N ASP A 67 -2.32 -0.94 1.91
CA ASP A 67 -2.09 -0.59 3.34
C ASP A 67 -0.66 -0.96 3.83
N ASP A 68 -0.20 -2.17 3.52
CA ASP A 68 1.08 -2.74 3.97
C ASP A 68 1.88 -3.40 2.83
N GLU A 69 1.55 -3.09 1.58
CA GLU A 69 2.20 -3.65 0.39
C GLU A 69 2.44 -2.60 -0.69
N LEU A 70 3.55 -2.74 -1.40
CA LEU A 70 3.78 -2.12 -2.70
C LEU A 70 3.71 -3.19 -3.78
N ILE A 71 2.99 -2.91 -4.86
CA ILE A 71 2.82 -3.82 -6.00
C ILE A 71 3.40 -3.15 -7.24
N ASN A 72 4.40 -3.77 -7.86
CA ASN A 72 4.88 -3.38 -9.17
C ASN A 72 3.88 -3.86 -10.22
N SER A 73 3.10 -2.93 -10.78
CA SER A 73 2.04 -3.29 -11.74
C SER A 73 2.56 -3.60 -13.15
N ASP A 74 3.84 -3.36 -13.42
CA ASP A 74 4.44 -3.65 -14.73
C ASP A 74 4.78 -5.14 -14.88
N ASN A 75 5.09 -5.83 -13.76
CA ASN A 75 5.43 -7.25 -13.74
C ASN A 75 4.58 -8.10 -12.78
N GLY A 76 3.83 -7.49 -11.86
CA GLY A 76 2.98 -8.15 -10.88
C GLY A 76 3.68 -8.57 -9.58
N ASP A 77 4.97 -8.26 -9.42
CA ASP A 77 5.72 -8.50 -8.18
C ASP A 77 5.18 -7.63 -7.05
N LYS A 78 5.35 -8.10 -5.81
CA LYS A 78 4.85 -7.44 -4.62
C LYS A 78 5.86 -7.53 -3.50
N VAL A 79 5.89 -6.50 -2.67
CA VAL A 79 6.68 -6.49 -1.45
C VAL A 79 5.84 -5.95 -0.30
N SER A 80 5.99 -6.56 0.88
CA SER A 80 5.47 -6.00 2.13
C SER A 80 6.28 -4.75 2.47
N ALA A 81 5.61 -3.66 2.83
CA ALA A 81 6.28 -2.39 3.10
C ALA A 81 5.55 -1.52 4.11
N THR A 82 6.30 -0.70 4.83
CA THR A 82 5.78 0.30 5.77
C THR A 82 6.13 1.70 5.32
N GLN A 83 5.12 2.58 5.22
CA GLN A 83 5.36 4.00 4.93
C GLN A 83 6.02 4.69 6.13
N LEU A 84 7.16 5.33 5.90
CA LEU A 84 7.91 6.09 6.91
C LEU A 84 7.51 7.56 6.99
N ARG A 85 7.14 8.18 5.85
CA ARG A 85 6.71 9.58 5.74
C ARG A 85 6.05 9.90 4.40
#